data_AF-A0AB33WKX9-F1
#
_entry.id   AF-A0AB33WKX9-F1
#
_cell.length_a   1.000
_cell.length_b   1.000
_cell.length_c   1.000
_cell.angle_alpha   90.00
_cell.angle_beta   90.00
_cell.angle_gamma   90.00
#
_symmetry.space_group_name_H-M   'P 1'
#
loop_
_entity.id
_entity.type
_entity.pdbx_description
1 polymer ?
#
loop_
_entity_poly.entity_id
_entity_poly.type
_entity_poly.pdbx_seq_one_letter_code
_entity_poly.pdbx_strand_id
1 'polypeptide(L)'
;MSEKDPLPPINGAHRSVVEKMVEHGITGFADHIRMLSFWRRLLAGDNDPEEIAQGLAMALRSGRYILNPGPGRSMAVTINISGNPDAQALADALNGALAVR
;
A
#
# COMPACT_ATOMS: atom_id res chain seq x y z
N MET A 1 -8.96 -7.89 30.44
CA MET A 1 -9.78 -8.25 29.26
C MET A 1 -9.43 -9.69 28.93
N SER A 2 -10.39 -10.62 28.99
CA SER A 2 -10.14 -12.02 28.63
C SER A 2 -9.65 -12.10 27.19
N GLU A 3 -8.50 -12.74 26.98
CA GLU A 3 -8.10 -13.21 25.65
C GLU A 3 -9.26 -14.04 25.09
N LYS A 4 -9.97 -13.50 24.09
CA LYS A 4 -10.81 -14.32 23.22
C LYS A 4 -9.91 -15.43 22.69
N ASP A 5 -10.42 -16.66 22.70
CA ASP A 5 -9.72 -17.83 22.18
C ASP A 5 -8.96 -17.48 20.89
N PRO A 6 -7.65 -17.77 20.82
CA PRO A 6 -6.87 -17.44 19.64
C PRO A 6 -7.48 -18.18 18.45
N LEU A 7 -7.82 -17.43 17.41
CA LEU A 7 -8.29 -17.97 16.13
C LEU A 7 -7.37 -19.12 15.69
N PRO A 8 -7.92 -20.15 15.01
CA PRO A 8 -7.15 -21.33 14.66
C PRO A 8 -5.96 -21.00 13.75
N PRO A 9 -4.89 -21.81 13.77
CA PRO A 9 -3.78 -21.70 12.83
C PRO A 9 -4.25 -21.64 11.38
N ILE A 10 -3.48 -20.94 10.55
CA ILE A 10 -3.68 -20.92 9.09
C ILE A 10 -2.78 -22.02 8.52
N ASN A 11 -3.32 -22.95 7.75
CA ASN A 11 -2.56 -24.01 7.08
C ASN A 11 -2.71 -23.88 5.56
N GLY A 12 -1.72 -24.37 4.82
CA GLY A 12 -1.74 -24.33 3.35
C GLY A 12 -1.74 -22.92 2.75
N ALA A 13 -1.13 -21.95 3.44
CA ALA A 13 -1.00 -20.60 2.90
C ALA A 13 -0.05 -20.57 1.70
N HIS A 14 -0.55 -20.04 0.58
CA HIS A 14 0.24 -19.83 -0.64
C HIS A 14 0.94 -18.47 -0.66
N ARG A 15 2.01 -18.36 -1.46
CA ARG A 15 2.78 -17.12 -1.66
C ARG A 15 1.93 -15.87 -1.93
N SER A 16 0.84 -16.00 -2.69
CA SER A 16 -0.06 -14.87 -3.01
C SER A 16 -0.84 -14.35 -1.80
N VAL A 17 -1.11 -15.19 -0.80
CA VAL A 17 -1.77 -14.77 0.45
C VAL A 17 -0.79 -13.98 1.30
N VAL A 18 0.45 -14.46 1.40
CA VAL A 18 1.54 -13.81 2.12
C VAL A 18 1.87 -12.46 1.48
N GLU A 19 2.01 -12.42 0.16
CA GLU A 19 2.26 -11.20 -0.62
C GLU A 19 1.20 -10.12 -0.33
N LYS A 20 -0.09 -10.46 -0.48
CA LYS A 20 -1.21 -9.53 -0.22
C LYS A 20 -1.22 -9.02 1.21
N MET A 21 -0.94 -9.88 2.19
CA MET A 21 -0.98 -9.46 3.58
C MET A 21 0.18 -8.51 3.91
N VAL A 22 1.35 -8.74 3.33
CA VAL A 22 2.49 -7.82 3.41
C VAL A 22 2.13 -6.48 2.76
N GLU A 23 1.51 -6.49 1.58
CA GLU A 23 1.02 -5.28 0.90
C GLU A 23 -0.02 -4.51 1.74
N HIS A 24 -0.97 -5.19 2.38
CA HIS A 24 -1.94 -4.56 3.27
C HIS A 24 -1.30 -3.93 4.51
N GLY A 25 -0.25 -4.55 5.06
CA GLY A 25 0.53 -3.97 6.16
C GLY A 25 1.28 -2.71 5.75
N ILE A 26 1.88 -2.71 4.55
CA ILE A 26 2.62 -1.55 4.04
C ILE A 26 1.71 -0.38 3.66
N THR A 27 0.57 -0.65 3.03
CA THR A 27 -0.39 0.38 2.63
C THR A 27 -1.19 0.95 3.80
N GLY A 28 -1.06 0.38 5.00
CA GLY A 28 -1.83 0.77 6.19
C GLY A 28 -3.29 0.35 6.16
N PHE A 29 -3.70 -0.46 5.16
CA PHE A 29 -5.07 -0.98 5.07
C PHE A 29 -5.40 -1.95 6.21
N ALA A 30 -4.42 -2.73 6.66
CA ALA A 30 -4.53 -3.57 7.84
C ALA A 30 -3.83 -2.92 9.04
N ASP A 31 -4.56 -2.76 10.15
CA ASP A 31 -3.98 -2.29 11.41
C ASP A 31 -3.03 -3.33 12.03
N HIS A 32 -2.19 -2.86 12.96
CA HIS A 32 -1.17 -3.69 13.61
C HIS A 32 -1.73 -4.93 14.34
N ILE A 33 -2.96 -4.88 14.87
CA ILE A 33 -3.58 -5.99 15.59
C ILE A 33 -3.98 -7.09 14.60
N ARG A 34 -4.60 -6.71 13.49
CA ARG A 34 -4.96 -7.64 12.41
C ARG A 34 -3.72 -8.30 11.81
N MET A 35 -2.67 -7.52 11.58
CA MET A 35 -1.39 -8.03 11.09
C MET A 35 -0.77 -9.03 12.06
N LEU A 36 -0.67 -8.68 13.35
CA LEU A 36 -0.09 -9.56 14.36
C LEU A 36 -0.89 -10.86 14.52
N SER A 37 -2.22 -10.78 14.50
CA SER A 37 -3.10 -11.95 14.55
C SER A 37 -2.88 -12.87 13.36
N PHE A 38 -2.80 -12.34 12.14
CA PHE A 38 -2.49 -13.13 10.95
C PHE A 38 -1.14 -13.84 11.08
N TRP A 39 -0.07 -13.11 11.40
CA TRP A 39 1.28 -13.68 11.47
C TRP A 39 1.40 -14.76 12.54
N ARG A 40 0.80 -14.55 13.71
CA ARG A 40 0.75 -15.57 14.77
C ARG A 40 0.11 -16.87 14.27
N ARG A 41 -1.00 -16.76 13.54
CA ARG A 41 -1.74 -17.93 13.04
C ARG A 41 -1.02 -18.60 11.88
N LEU A 42 -0.36 -17.83 11.01
CA LEU A 42 0.45 -18.34 9.91
C LEU A 42 1.66 -19.14 10.45
N LEU A 43 2.37 -18.59 11.42
CA LEU A 43 3.56 -19.22 12.00
C LEU A 43 3.23 -20.41 12.91
N ALA A 44 2.02 -20.47 13.46
CA ALA A 44 1.54 -21.60 14.25
C ALA A 44 0.98 -22.74 13.39
N GLY A 45 0.79 -22.52 12.08
CA GLY A 45 0.24 -23.53 11.16
C GLY A 45 1.31 -24.27 10.38
N ASP A 46 0.89 -25.38 9.77
CA ASP A 46 1.70 -26.19 8.87
C ASP A 46 1.68 -25.57 7.47
N ASN A 47 2.65 -24.70 7.21
CA ASN A 47 2.80 -23.98 5.96
C ASN A 47 4.20 -24.22 5.41
N ASP A 48 4.28 -24.34 4.08
CA ASP A 48 5.55 -24.47 3.39
C ASP A 48 6.40 -23.18 3.57
N PRO A 49 7.60 -23.27 4.18
CA PRO A 49 8.48 -22.13 4.33
C PRO A 49 8.87 -21.49 2.99
N GLU A 50 8.94 -22.27 1.90
CA GLU A 50 9.28 -21.76 0.58
C GLU A 50 8.16 -20.85 0.04
N GLU A 51 6.90 -21.22 0.20
CA GLU A 51 5.76 -20.38 -0.19
C GLU A 51 5.73 -19.06 0.59
N ILE A 52 6.05 -19.10 1.88
CA ILE A 52 6.15 -17.88 2.71
C ILE A 52 7.28 -16.98 2.21
N ALA A 53 8.46 -17.55 1.98
CA ALA A 53 9.63 -16.81 1.52
C ALA A 53 9.39 -16.19 0.13
N GLN A 54 8.78 -16.93 -0.79
CA GLN A 54 8.43 -16.43 -2.11
C GLN A 54 7.39 -15.31 -2.03
N GLY A 55 6.37 -15.43 -1.17
CA GLY A 55 5.38 -14.37 -0.97
C GLY A 55 5.99 -13.08 -0.43
N LEU A 56 6.93 -13.18 0.52
CA LEU A 56 7.70 -12.05 1.01
C LEU A 56 8.56 -11.42 -0.09
N ALA A 57 9.26 -12.24 -0.88
CA ALA A 57 10.09 -11.76 -1.98
C ALA A 57 9.26 -11.07 -3.08
N MET A 58 8.09 -11.64 -3.43
CA MET A 58 7.17 -11.08 -4.42
C MET A 58 6.65 -9.72 -4.00
N ALA A 59 6.23 -9.59 -2.73
CA ALA A 59 5.85 -8.32 -2.16
C ALA A 59 7.02 -7.34 -2.33
N LEU A 60 8.14 -7.60 -1.66
CA LEU A 60 9.28 -6.69 -1.53
C LEU A 60 9.96 -6.31 -2.86
N ARG A 61 9.83 -7.15 -3.90
CA ARG A 61 10.40 -6.92 -5.24
C ARG A 61 9.91 -5.63 -5.90
N SER A 62 8.66 -5.23 -5.65
CA SER A 62 8.01 -4.17 -6.44
C SER A 62 8.58 -2.77 -6.21
N GLY A 63 9.48 -2.56 -5.24
CA GLY A 63 10.05 -1.24 -4.94
C GLY A 63 9.02 -0.21 -4.44
N ARG A 64 7.76 -0.64 -4.25
CA ARG A 64 6.61 0.18 -3.81
C ARG A 64 6.67 0.55 -2.31
N TYR A 65 7.73 0.14 -1.62
CA TYR A 65 7.94 0.31 -0.18
C TYR A 65 8.64 1.60 0.20
N ILE A 66 8.99 2.43 -0.78
CA ILE A 66 9.13 3.85 -0.52
C ILE A 66 7.71 4.32 -0.22
N LEU A 67 7.39 4.37 1.08
CA LEU A 67 6.32 5.23 1.58
C LEU A 67 6.56 6.59 0.93
N ASN A 68 5.83 6.90 -0.15
CA ASN A 68 5.54 8.29 -0.43
C ASN A 68 4.80 8.73 0.83
N PRO A 69 5.40 9.58 1.68
CA PRO A 69 4.82 9.90 2.96
C PRO A 69 3.49 10.61 2.68
N GLY A 70 2.36 9.92 2.89
CA GLY A 70 1.07 10.61 3.02
C GLY A 70 1.04 11.32 4.38
N PRO A 71 0.33 12.47 4.55
CA PRO A 71 -0.55 13.18 3.63
C PRO A 71 -0.03 14.61 3.38
N GLY A 72 0.77 14.81 2.33
CA GLY A 72 1.29 16.12 1.95
C GLY A 72 1.11 16.38 0.47
N ARG A 73 -0.13 16.59 0.03
CA ARG A 73 -0.49 17.11 -1.32
C ARG A 73 0.26 16.46 -2.48
N SER A 74 -0.16 15.28 -2.91
CA SER A 74 -0.17 15.02 -4.36
C SER A 74 -1.23 15.94 -4.95
N MET A 75 -0.90 17.21 -5.18
CA MET A 75 -1.80 18.18 -5.78
C MET A 75 -2.05 17.74 -7.22
N ALA A 76 -3.18 17.06 -7.45
CA ALA A 76 -3.73 16.93 -8.79
C ALA A 76 -4.30 18.30 -9.17
N VAL A 77 -3.59 19.04 -10.02
CA VAL A 77 -4.06 20.33 -10.55
C VAL A 77 -4.67 20.08 -11.91
N THR A 78 -5.98 20.30 -12.03
CA THR A 78 -6.67 20.35 -13.32
C THR A 78 -6.51 21.76 -13.88
N ILE A 79 -5.81 21.89 -15.01
CA ILE A 79 -5.59 23.16 -15.70
C ILE A 79 -6.57 23.23 -16.87
N ASN A 80 -7.52 24.16 -16.80
CA ASN A 80 -8.45 24.42 -17.89
C ASN A 80 -7.87 25.52 -18.79
N ILE A 81 -7.54 25.18 -20.04
CA ILE A 81 -7.08 26.13 -21.04
C ILE A 81 -8.27 26.47 -21.95
N SER A 82 -8.72 27.72 -21.93
CA SER A 82 -9.73 28.22 -22.86
C SER A 82 -9.06 28.78 -24.11
N GLY A 83 -9.33 28.18 -25.27
CA GLY A 83 -8.77 28.59 -26.57
C GLY A 83 -7.82 27.55 -27.15
N ASN A 84 -6.87 27.99 -28.00
CA ASN A 84 -5.89 27.10 -28.62
C ASN A 84 -4.77 26.77 -27.61
N PRO A 85 -4.49 25.49 -27.31
CA PRO A 85 -3.43 25.12 -26.37
C PRO A 85 -2.05 25.32 -27.01
N ASP A 86 -1.52 26.53 -26.89
CA ASP A 86 -0.11 26.82 -27.19
C ASP A 86 0.74 26.92 -25.91
N ALA A 87 2.06 27.02 -26.08
CA ALA A 87 3.00 27.05 -24.97
C ALA A 87 2.77 28.26 -24.04
N GLN A 88 2.28 29.38 -24.59
CA GLN A 88 2.02 30.59 -23.81
C GLN A 88 0.75 30.42 -22.96
N ALA A 89 -0.32 29.88 -23.54
CA ALA A 89 -1.57 29.61 -22.84
C ALA A 89 -1.41 28.60 -21.70
N LEU A 90 -0.53 27.59 -21.88
CA LEU A 90 -0.19 26.65 -20.80
C LEU A 90 0.60 27.35 -19.68
N ALA A 91 1.58 28.19 -20.01
CA ALA A 91 2.38 28.91 -19.03
C ALA A 91 1.53 29.87 -18.19
N ASP A 92 0.61 30.60 -18.83
CA ASP A 92 -0.29 31.53 -18.16
C ASP A 92 -1.25 30.80 -17.21
N ALA A 93 -1.80 29.66 -17.65
CA ALA A 93 -2.71 28.84 -16.83
C ALA A 93 -2.00 28.18 -15.63
N LEU A 94 -0.73 27.77 -15.80
CA LEU A 94 0.10 27.21 -14.74
C LEU A 94 0.45 28.28 -13.69
N ASN A 95 0.85 29.47 -14.15
CA ASN A 95 1.15 30.61 -13.28
C ASN A 95 -0.09 31.05 -12.48
N GLY A 96 -1.27 31.10 -13.12
CA GLY A 96 -2.53 31.39 -12.44
C GLY A 96 -2.90 30.37 -11.36
N ALA A 97 -2.70 29.08 -11.61
CA ALA A 97 -3.02 28.01 -10.66
C ALA A 97 -2.05 27.96 -9.45
N LEU A 98 -0.81 28.43 -9.62
CA LEU A 98 0.23 28.39 -8.58
C LEU A 98 0.38 29.69 -7.79
N ALA A 99 -0.10 30.83 -8.32
CA ALA A 99 0.05 32.14 -7.70
C ALA A 99 -1.00 32.47 -6.62
N VAL A 100 -1.98 31.61 -6.36
CA VAL A 100 -2.91 31.76 -5.22
C VAL A 100 -2.22 31.25 -3.95
N ARG A 101 -1.47 32.14 -3.29
CA ARG A 101 -1.06 32.00 -1.89
C ARG A 101 -1.70 33.11 -1.06
#